data_AF-A0A3Q2YX64-F1
#
_entry.id   AF-A0A3Q2YX64-F1
#
_cell.length_a   1.000
_cell.length_b   1.000
_cell.length_c   1.000
_cell.angle_alpha   90.00
_cell.angle_beta   90.00
_cell.angle_gamma   90.00
#
_symmetry.space_group_name_H-M   'P 1'
#
loop_
_entity.id
_entity.type
_entity.pdbx_description
1 polymer ?
#
loop_
_entity_poly.entity_id
_entity_poly.type
_entity_poly.pdbx_seq_one_letter_code
_entity_poly.pdbx_strand_id
1 'polypeptide(L)'
;MDGLKSKWYIWECLIKEISISMEYIHTYLRKTRSEFQRQIGEFGHYCPVCLALQNHLVDCSETASLMYAAEYNRRYFKMCSTQHLESFLASPDQFVSPLCPRPLPEADLLPKKLTEAEVRNRFPQQIEMKGFCPVTYLDGKERYEALVHGSMEFAVEYRERLYTCETKQKQYKFLSAPEVYWDLKLPSKVPPLCEPIPLTSLPTLGYLEQVRNTPNSQMNCSISAHGCQSKLFFFLPTAFNHSSTEHIRQMYKKKLASFEENCALIPYLSSLMRADYKLPSELPVDFDFKMKKFLALRDSPKAKSANLA
;
A
#
# COMPACT_ATOMS: atom_id res chain seq x y z
N MET A 1 -42.74 41.20 26.17
CA MET A 1 -41.28 41.21 26.39
C MET A 1 -41.06 41.73 27.80
N ASP A 2 -40.93 40.83 28.78
CA ASP A 2 -40.73 41.24 30.19
C ASP A 2 -39.36 41.89 30.37
N GLY A 3 -39.34 43.18 30.75
CA GLY A 3 -38.13 43.96 30.99
C GLY A 3 -37.33 43.57 32.25
N LEU A 4 -37.68 42.47 32.92
CA LEU A 4 -37.07 42.00 34.17
C LEU A 4 -36.08 40.84 33.97
N LYS A 5 -35.90 40.35 32.73
CA LYS A 5 -35.07 39.16 32.44
C LYS A 5 -33.69 39.58 31.91
N SER A 6 -32.63 39.05 32.50
CA SER A 6 -31.25 39.33 32.06
C SER A 6 -31.02 38.82 30.64
N LYS A 7 -30.13 39.48 29.88
CA LYS A 7 -29.75 39.03 28.53
C LYS A 7 -29.27 37.57 28.51
N TRP A 8 -28.60 37.13 29.58
CA TRP A 8 -28.15 35.76 29.79
C TRP A 8 -29.30 34.77 29.94
N TYR A 9 -30.33 35.12 30.71
CA TYR A 9 -31.53 34.28 30.86
C TYR A 9 -32.25 34.08 29.52
N ILE A 10 -32.37 35.14 28.71
CA ILE A 10 -32.97 35.05 27.37
C ILE A 10 -32.14 34.14 26.45
N TRP A 11 -30.81 34.26 26.49
CA TRP A 11 -29.89 33.39 25.74
C TRP A 11 -30.00 31.92 26.15
N GLU A 12 -30.08 31.64 27.44
CA GLU A 12 -30.21 30.26 27.95
C GLU A 12 -31.57 29.65 27.58
N CYS A 13 -32.66 30.45 27.62
CA CYS A 13 -33.96 30.05 27.11
C CYS A 13 -33.92 29.73 25.61
N LEU A 14 -33.25 30.57 24.82
CA LEU A 14 -33.10 30.37 23.37
C LEU A 14 -32.30 29.09 23.05
N ILE A 15 -31.20 28.85 23.78
CA ILE A 15 -30.40 27.60 23.64
C ILE A 15 -31.24 26.37 24.00
N LYS A 16 -32.03 26.42 25.08
CA LYS A 16 -32.93 25.32 25.46
C LYS A 16 -33.96 25.04 24.36
N GLU A 17 -34.56 26.07 23.79
CA GLU A 17 -35.56 25.94 22.74
C GLU A 17 -34.98 25.40 21.42
N ILE A 18 -33.78 25.87 21.03
CA ILE A 18 -33.02 25.31 19.89
C ILE A 18 -32.68 23.84 20.15
N SER A 19 -32.24 23.49 21.37
CA SER A 19 -31.88 22.12 21.72
C SER A 19 -33.07 21.17 21.62
N ILE A 20 -34.25 21.58 22.13
CA ILE A 20 -35.51 20.82 22.00
C ILE A 20 -35.89 20.65 20.53
N SER A 21 -35.79 21.74 19.74
CA SER A 21 -36.09 21.70 18.30
C SER A 21 -35.15 20.75 17.55
N MET A 22 -33.85 20.79 17.85
CA MET A 22 -32.86 19.87 17.28
C MET A 22 -33.15 18.42 17.69
N GLU A 23 -33.49 18.15 18.95
CA GLU A 23 -33.83 16.81 19.44
C GLU A 23 -35.07 16.25 18.74
N TYR A 24 -36.08 17.08 18.52
CA TYR A 24 -37.27 16.73 17.74
C TYR A 24 -36.91 16.40 16.29
N ILE A 25 -36.12 17.25 15.62
CA ILE A 25 -35.66 17.03 14.24
C ILE A 25 -34.86 15.73 14.15
N HIS A 26 -33.92 15.49 15.07
CA HIS A 26 -33.13 14.26 15.08
C HIS A 26 -33.99 13.02 15.30
N THR A 27 -34.99 13.10 16.17
CA THR A 27 -35.92 11.99 16.45
C THR A 27 -36.80 11.70 15.24
N TYR A 28 -37.33 12.75 14.58
CA TYR A 28 -38.10 12.64 13.36
C TYR A 28 -37.27 12.01 12.22
N LEU A 29 -36.07 12.53 11.95
CA LEU A 29 -35.16 11.99 10.93
C LEU A 29 -34.77 10.53 11.21
N ARG A 30 -34.54 10.18 12.48
CA ARG A 30 -34.25 8.80 12.89
C ARG A 30 -35.44 7.88 12.62
N LYS A 31 -36.66 8.34 12.86
CA LYS A 31 -37.89 7.61 12.56
C LYS A 31 -38.11 7.43 11.06
N THR A 32 -37.97 8.49 10.26
CA THR A 32 -38.05 8.39 8.79
C THR A 32 -37.01 7.42 8.24
N ARG A 33 -35.78 7.43 8.77
CA ARG A 33 -34.72 6.49 8.36
C ARG A 33 -35.03 5.04 8.73
N SER A 34 -35.65 4.79 9.88
CA SER A 34 -35.99 3.43 10.30
C SER A 34 -37.22 2.89 9.57
N GLU A 35 -38.20 3.73 9.27
CA GLU A 35 -39.33 3.40 8.39
C GLU A 35 -38.86 3.09 6.97
N PHE A 36 -37.96 3.93 6.42
CA PHE A 36 -37.31 3.67 5.14
C PHE A 36 -36.63 2.30 5.08
N GLN A 37 -35.83 1.96 6.10
CA GLN A 37 -35.12 0.67 6.13
C GLN A 37 -36.08 -0.53 6.21
N ARG A 38 -37.22 -0.38 6.90
CA ARG A 38 -38.25 -1.42 7.01
C ARG A 38 -39.04 -1.61 5.74
N GLN A 39 -39.19 -0.56 4.95
CA GLN A 39 -39.99 -0.55 3.71
C GLN A 39 -39.11 -0.47 2.47
N ILE A 40 -37.84 -0.86 2.58
CA ILE A 40 -36.94 -0.88 1.44
C ILE A 40 -37.46 -1.88 0.40
N GLY A 41 -37.40 -1.48 -0.87
CA GLY A 41 -37.83 -2.29 -1.98
C GLY A 41 -37.00 -3.55 -2.18
N GLU A 42 -37.42 -4.37 -3.13
CA GLU A 42 -36.76 -5.65 -3.45
C GLU A 42 -35.32 -5.52 -3.93
N PHE A 43 -34.92 -4.34 -4.42
CA PHE A 43 -33.54 -4.05 -4.83
C PHE A 43 -32.65 -3.59 -3.66
N GLY A 44 -33.20 -3.48 -2.44
CA GLY A 44 -32.46 -2.99 -1.28
C GLY A 44 -31.87 -1.61 -1.54
N HIS A 45 -30.55 -1.49 -1.39
CA HIS A 45 -29.80 -0.25 -1.64
C HIS A 45 -29.28 -0.11 -3.07
N TYR A 46 -29.55 -1.07 -3.96
CA TYR A 46 -29.10 -1.03 -5.35
C TYR A 46 -30.05 -0.22 -6.22
N CYS A 47 -29.48 0.47 -7.21
CA CYS A 47 -30.23 1.25 -8.19
C CYS A 47 -30.95 0.34 -9.21
N PRO A 48 -32.30 0.24 -9.21
CA PRO A 48 -33.01 -0.65 -10.14
C PRO A 48 -32.87 -0.23 -11.60
N VAL A 49 -32.73 1.07 -11.89
CA VAL A 49 -32.54 1.59 -13.25
C VAL A 49 -31.18 1.17 -13.83
N CYS A 50 -30.10 1.22 -13.04
CA CYS A 50 -28.78 0.74 -13.48
C CYS A 50 -28.81 -0.75 -13.82
N LEU A 51 -29.49 -1.53 -12.97
CA LEU A 51 -29.59 -2.97 -13.16
C LEU A 51 -30.41 -3.30 -14.41
N ALA A 52 -31.58 -2.67 -14.56
CA ALA A 52 -32.46 -2.89 -15.70
C ALA A 52 -31.80 -2.51 -17.03
N LEU A 53 -31.20 -1.32 -17.12
CA LEU A 53 -30.67 -0.80 -18.38
C LEU A 53 -29.27 -1.35 -18.72
N GLN A 54 -28.38 -1.47 -17.73
CA GLN A 54 -26.94 -1.72 -17.96
C GLN A 54 -26.44 -3.03 -17.34
N ASN A 55 -27.26 -3.72 -16.57
CA ASN A 55 -26.84 -4.87 -15.74
C ASN A 55 -25.78 -4.47 -14.70
N HIS A 56 -25.83 -3.23 -14.21
CA HIS A 56 -24.85 -2.73 -13.26
C HIS A 56 -25.40 -2.68 -11.84
N LEU A 57 -24.67 -3.28 -10.90
CA LEU A 57 -24.94 -3.30 -9.47
C LEU A 57 -24.35 -2.03 -8.80
N VAL A 58 -25.10 -0.94 -8.84
CA VAL A 58 -24.69 0.32 -8.19
C VAL A 58 -25.29 0.40 -6.78
N ASP A 59 -24.46 0.14 -5.78
CA ASP A 59 -24.83 0.27 -4.37
C ASP A 59 -24.90 1.74 -3.92
N CYS A 60 -26.08 2.16 -3.46
CA CYS A 60 -26.37 3.49 -2.95
C CYS A 60 -26.42 3.55 -1.40
N SER A 61 -25.87 2.54 -0.71
CA SER A 61 -25.82 2.45 0.76
C SER A 61 -24.96 3.55 1.40
N GLU A 62 -23.82 3.89 0.77
CA GLU A 62 -22.89 4.92 1.26
C GLU A 62 -23.52 6.32 1.28
N THR A 63 -24.49 6.58 0.40
CA THR A 63 -25.21 7.85 0.36
C THR A 63 -26.34 7.83 1.38
N ALA A 64 -26.11 8.47 2.53
CA ALA A 64 -27.12 8.64 3.59
C ALA A 64 -28.31 9.52 3.16
N SER A 65 -28.11 10.37 2.15
CA SER A 65 -29.16 11.22 1.59
C SER A 65 -30.24 10.39 0.91
N LEU A 66 -31.50 10.78 1.14
CA LEU A 66 -32.68 10.25 0.43
C LEU A 66 -33.04 11.10 -0.79
N MET A 67 -32.16 12.01 -1.24
CA MET A 67 -32.40 12.93 -2.34
C MET A 67 -32.84 12.23 -3.64
N TYR A 68 -32.30 11.04 -3.90
CA TYR A 68 -32.61 10.24 -5.10
C TYR A 68 -33.46 9.00 -4.77
N ALA A 69 -34.23 9.05 -3.70
CA ALA A 69 -35.16 7.98 -3.35
C ALA A 69 -36.57 8.26 -3.90
N ALA A 70 -37.26 7.21 -4.34
CA ALA A 70 -38.66 7.28 -4.74
C ALA A 70 -39.47 6.25 -3.94
N GLU A 71 -40.70 6.64 -3.57
CA GLU A 71 -41.69 5.70 -3.04
C GLU A 71 -42.58 5.22 -4.17
N TYR A 72 -42.71 3.90 -4.31
CA TYR A 72 -43.62 3.27 -5.27
C TYR A 72 -44.21 2.00 -4.64
N ASN A 73 -45.55 1.85 -4.69
CA ASN A 73 -46.26 0.73 -4.07
C ASN A 73 -45.89 0.48 -2.59
N ARG A 74 -45.78 1.55 -1.79
CA ARG A 74 -45.40 1.53 -0.36
C ARG A 74 -44.02 0.92 -0.10
N ARG A 75 -43.14 0.93 -1.11
CA ARG A 75 -41.75 0.51 -1.01
C ARG A 75 -40.85 1.65 -1.46
N TYR A 76 -39.68 1.73 -0.85
CA TYR A 76 -38.68 2.74 -1.18
C TYR A 76 -37.58 2.17 -2.07
N PHE A 77 -37.26 2.89 -3.14
CA PHE A 77 -36.18 2.55 -4.07
C PHE A 77 -35.16 3.68 -4.10
N LYS A 78 -33.87 3.35 -4.11
CA LYS A 78 -32.78 4.33 -4.23
C LYS A 78 -32.24 4.36 -5.64
N MET A 79 -32.04 5.57 -6.17
CA MET A 79 -31.42 5.79 -7.47
C MET A 79 -30.05 6.42 -7.28
N CYS A 80 -29.12 6.17 -8.20
CA CYS A 80 -27.76 6.70 -8.08
C CYS A 80 -27.61 8.13 -8.63
N SER A 81 -28.62 8.67 -9.31
CA SER A 81 -28.60 10.02 -9.91
C SER A 81 -30.00 10.58 -10.13
N THR A 82 -30.08 11.89 -10.34
CA THR A 82 -31.33 12.58 -10.73
C THR A 82 -31.92 12.01 -12.03
N GLN A 83 -31.09 11.73 -13.03
CA GLN A 83 -31.54 11.16 -14.31
C GLN A 83 -32.21 9.79 -14.12
N HIS A 84 -31.67 8.94 -13.25
CA HIS A 84 -32.28 7.65 -12.95
C HIS A 84 -33.54 7.79 -12.10
N LEU A 85 -33.60 8.78 -11.20
CA LEU A 85 -34.83 9.11 -10.48
C LEU A 85 -35.95 9.53 -11.44
N GLU A 86 -35.68 10.45 -12.36
CA GLU A 86 -36.65 10.89 -13.36
C GLU A 86 -37.11 9.75 -14.26
N SER A 87 -36.17 8.90 -14.71
CA SER A 87 -36.48 7.71 -15.51
C SER A 87 -37.39 6.74 -14.74
N PHE A 88 -37.10 6.50 -13.46
CA PHE A 88 -37.91 5.67 -12.59
C PHE A 88 -39.31 6.25 -12.38
N LEU A 89 -39.41 7.55 -12.09
CA LEU A 89 -40.70 8.22 -11.88
C LEU A 89 -41.57 8.26 -13.14
N ALA A 90 -40.97 8.32 -14.32
CA ALA A 90 -41.69 8.30 -15.59
C ALA A 90 -42.36 6.95 -15.88
N SER A 91 -41.73 5.83 -15.47
CA SER A 91 -42.22 4.47 -15.76
C SER A 91 -41.75 3.44 -14.72
N PRO A 92 -42.23 3.53 -13.47
CA PRO A 92 -41.69 2.73 -12.35
C PRO A 92 -41.92 1.24 -12.53
N ASP A 93 -43.06 0.85 -13.12
CA ASP A 93 -43.43 -0.52 -13.43
C ASP A 93 -42.35 -1.26 -14.24
N GLN A 94 -41.62 -0.58 -15.13
CA GLN A 94 -40.56 -1.21 -15.95
C GLN A 94 -39.30 -1.58 -15.15
N PHE A 95 -39.14 -1.01 -13.96
CA PHE A 95 -37.95 -1.17 -13.12
C PHE A 95 -38.21 -2.02 -11.87
N VAL A 96 -39.45 -2.42 -11.61
CA VAL A 96 -39.84 -3.24 -10.45
C VAL A 96 -40.56 -4.52 -10.86
N SER A 97 -40.55 -5.53 -10.00
CA SER A 97 -41.26 -6.78 -10.25
C SER A 97 -42.76 -6.55 -10.43
N PRO A 98 -43.44 -7.27 -11.33
CA PRO A 98 -42.94 -8.41 -12.11
C PRO A 98 -42.38 -8.05 -13.50
N LEU A 99 -42.42 -6.78 -13.91
CA LEU A 99 -42.09 -6.37 -15.28
C LEU A 99 -40.61 -5.99 -15.44
N CYS A 100 -39.84 -5.93 -14.35
CA CYS A 100 -38.43 -5.62 -14.41
C CYS A 100 -37.67 -6.64 -15.28
N PRO A 101 -36.79 -6.19 -16.20
CA PRO A 101 -36.07 -7.10 -17.08
C PRO A 101 -35.04 -7.94 -16.32
N ARG A 102 -34.58 -7.46 -15.16
CA ARG A 102 -33.53 -8.08 -14.35
C ARG A 102 -33.83 -7.90 -12.86
N PRO A 103 -34.13 -8.98 -12.13
CA PRO A 103 -34.26 -8.91 -10.68
C PRO A 103 -32.90 -8.74 -10.02
N LEU A 104 -32.89 -8.31 -8.76
CA LEU A 104 -31.67 -8.31 -7.96
C LEU A 104 -31.16 -9.75 -7.78
N PRO A 105 -29.86 -10.03 -7.98
CA PRO A 105 -29.28 -11.35 -7.70
C PRO A 105 -29.42 -11.75 -6.23
N GLU A 106 -29.33 -13.05 -5.97
CA GLU A 106 -29.26 -13.59 -4.61
C GLU A 106 -28.03 -13.06 -3.85
N ALA A 107 -28.11 -13.07 -2.51
CA ALA A 107 -27.15 -12.35 -1.65
C ALA A 107 -25.72 -12.91 -1.70
N ASP A 108 -25.55 -14.17 -2.10
CA ASP A 108 -24.29 -14.85 -2.36
C ASP A 108 -23.64 -14.40 -3.70
N LEU A 109 -24.47 -13.98 -4.65
CA LEU A 109 -24.08 -13.41 -5.94
C LEU A 109 -23.97 -11.88 -5.92
N LEU A 110 -24.02 -11.24 -4.74
CA LEU A 110 -23.76 -9.82 -4.59
C LEU A 110 -22.29 -9.57 -4.21
N PRO A 111 -21.59 -8.67 -4.92
CA PRO A 111 -20.21 -8.35 -4.60
C PRO A 111 -20.14 -7.48 -3.34
N LYS A 112 -19.11 -7.73 -2.51
CA LYS A 112 -18.92 -7.05 -1.22
C LYS A 112 -17.58 -6.33 -1.18
N LYS A 113 -17.56 -5.12 -0.62
CA LYS A 113 -16.32 -4.43 -0.25
C LYS A 113 -15.76 -5.06 1.01
N LEU A 114 -14.45 -5.29 1.05
CA LEU A 114 -13.77 -5.78 2.23
C LEU A 114 -12.77 -4.75 2.75
N THR A 115 -12.63 -4.70 4.06
CA THR A 115 -11.56 -4.00 4.77
C THR A 115 -10.32 -4.88 4.85
N GLU A 116 -9.15 -4.28 5.08
CA GLU A 116 -7.91 -5.05 5.26
C GLU A 116 -8.01 -6.08 6.40
N ALA A 117 -8.69 -5.72 7.49
CA ALA A 117 -8.87 -6.61 8.62
C ALA A 117 -9.68 -7.85 8.23
N GLU A 118 -10.76 -7.67 7.46
CA GLU A 118 -11.58 -8.78 6.96
C GLU A 118 -10.79 -9.67 6.00
N VAL A 119 -9.97 -9.09 5.12
CA VAL A 119 -9.09 -9.87 4.23
C VAL A 119 -8.09 -10.70 5.06
N ARG A 120 -7.45 -10.11 6.07
CA ARG A 120 -6.50 -10.81 6.95
C ARG A 120 -7.17 -11.95 7.73
N ASN A 121 -8.41 -11.74 8.17
CA ASN A 121 -9.18 -12.76 8.90
C ASN A 121 -9.58 -13.96 8.03
N ARG A 122 -9.50 -13.84 6.69
CA ARG A 122 -9.80 -14.95 5.76
C ARG A 122 -8.58 -15.83 5.47
N PHE A 123 -7.42 -15.55 6.04
CA PHE A 123 -6.24 -16.43 5.92
C PHE A 123 -6.59 -17.88 6.35
N PRO A 124 -6.20 -18.93 5.59
CA PRO A 124 -5.22 -18.97 4.51
C PRO A 124 -5.81 -18.83 3.09
N GLN A 125 -7.04 -18.34 2.95
CA GLN A 125 -7.65 -18.12 1.63
C GLN A 125 -6.78 -17.19 0.77
N GLN A 126 -6.50 -17.60 -0.46
CA GLN A 126 -5.67 -16.84 -1.38
C GLN A 126 -6.47 -15.77 -2.12
N ILE A 127 -5.78 -14.70 -2.50
CA ILE A 127 -6.32 -13.68 -3.39
C ILE A 127 -6.22 -14.19 -4.82
N GLU A 128 -7.33 -14.13 -5.54
CA GLU A 128 -7.42 -14.51 -6.95
C GLU A 128 -6.49 -13.68 -7.83
N MET A 129 -6.21 -14.22 -9.02
CA MET A 129 -5.28 -13.60 -9.98
C MET A 129 -3.93 -13.24 -9.34
N LYS A 130 -3.46 -14.01 -8.35
CA LYS A 130 -2.19 -13.75 -7.63
C LYS A 130 -2.09 -12.32 -7.08
N GLY A 131 -3.22 -11.68 -6.78
CA GLY A 131 -3.29 -10.28 -6.32
C GLY A 131 -3.12 -9.22 -7.41
N PHE A 132 -3.21 -9.57 -8.70
CA PHE A 132 -3.33 -8.60 -9.79
C PHE A 132 -4.76 -8.06 -9.90
N CYS A 133 -4.89 -6.78 -10.27
CA CYS A 133 -6.18 -6.14 -10.41
C CYS A 133 -6.94 -6.64 -11.65
N PRO A 134 -8.11 -7.28 -11.49
CA PRO A 134 -8.91 -7.80 -12.60
C PRO A 134 -9.31 -6.72 -13.61
N VAL A 135 -9.67 -5.54 -13.09
CA VAL A 135 -10.16 -4.42 -13.90
C VAL A 135 -9.06 -3.83 -14.78
N THR A 136 -7.86 -3.60 -14.23
CA THR A 136 -6.73 -3.11 -15.03
C THR A 136 -6.40 -4.09 -16.13
N TYR A 137 -6.38 -5.39 -15.81
CA TYR A 137 -6.01 -6.42 -16.75
C TYR A 137 -6.98 -6.49 -17.93
N LEU A 138 -8.29 -6.55 -17.67
CA LEU A 138 -9.29 -6.60 -18.73
C LEU A 138 -9.37 -5.29 -19.53
N ASP A 139 -9.39 -4.13 -18.85
CA ASP A 139 -9.41 -2.81 -19.53
C ASP A 139 -8.15 -2.59 -20.39
N GLY A 140 -7.03 -3.16 -19.96
CA GLY A 140 -5.77 -3.17 -20.69
C GLY A 140 -5.74 -4.14 -21.88
N LYS A 141 -6.84 -4.84 -22.18
CA LYS A 141 -6.95 -5.89 -23.20
C LYS A 141 -6.06 -7.10 -22.91
N GLU A 142 -5.99 -7.49 -21.65
CA GLU A 142 -5.28 -8.69 -21.20
C GLU A 142 -3.78 -8.70 -21.50
N ARG A 143 -3.20 -7.51 -21.68
CA ARG A 143 -1.79 -7.31 -21.99
C ARG A 143 -0.92 -7.39 -20.73
N TYR A 144 0.35 -7.73 -20.93
CA TYR A 144 1.32 -7.86 -19.84
C TYR A 144 1.53 -6.54 -19.09
N GLU A 145 1.56 -5.42 -19.80
CA GLU A 145 1.75 -4.07 -19.22
C GLU A 145 0.57 -3.64 -18.32
N ALA A 146 -0.57 -4.32 -18.45
CA ALA A 146 -1.77 -4.05 -17.67
C ALA A 146 -1.88 -4.92 -16.41
N LEU A 147 -0.91 -5.82 -16.16
CA LEU A 147 -0.81 -6.62 -14.94
C LEU A 147 -0.26 -5.76 -13.81
N VAL A 148 -1.15 -5.01 -13.17
CA VAL A 148 -0.85 -4.16 -12.02
C VAL A 148 -1.43 -4.78 -10.75
N HIS A 149 -0.64 -4.82 -9.68
CA HIS A 149 -1.09 -5.33 -8.38
C HIS A 149 -2.20 -4.47 -7.78
N GLY A 150 -3.20 -5.12 -7.20
CA GLY A 150 -4.21 -4.45 -6.39
C GLY A 150 -3.74 -4.21 -4.96
N SER A 151 -4.35 -3.23 -4.29
CA SER A 151 -4.16 -2.97 -2.86
C SER A 151 -5.20 -3.73 -2.03
N MET A 152 -4.81 -4.17 -0.82
CA MET A 152 -5.74 -4.76 0.15
C MET A 152 -6.80 -3.74 0.63
N GLU A 153 -6.50 -2.44 0.56
CA GLU A 153 -7.45 -1.36 0.86
C GLU A 153 -8.68 -1.38 -0.07
N PHE A 154 -8.50 -1.85 -1.31
CA PHE A 154 -9.54 -1.92 -2.32
C PHE A 154 -9.94 -3.36 -2.62
N ALA A 155 -9.92 -4.22 -1.59
CA ALA A 155 -10.33 -5.60 -1.71
C ALA A 155 -11.85 -5.74 -1.92
N VAL A 156 -12.22 -6.78 -2.65
CA VAL A 156 -13.61 -7.13 -2.94
C VAL A 156 -13.79 -8.65 -2.86
N GLU A 157 -14.95 -9.06 -2.39
CA GLU A 157 -15.38 -10.45 -2.38
C GLU A 157 -16.49 -10.65 -3.40
N TYR A 158 -16.38 -11.72 -4.18
CA TYR A 158 -17.42 -12.12 -5.11
C TYR A 158 -17.39 -13.64 -5.32
N ARG A 159 -18.54 -14.31 -5.16
CA ARG A 159 -18.66 -15.78 -5.20
C ARG A 159 -17.65 -16.47 -4.27
N GLU A 160 -17.57 -15.97 -3.04
CA GLU A 160 -16.63 -16.44 -2.01
C GLU A 160 -15.14 -16.37 -2.41
N ARG A 161 -14.79 -15.62 -3.46
CA ARG A 161 -13.41 -15.40 -3.90
C ARG A 161 -12.97 -13.98 -3.61
N LEU A 162 -11.69 -13.81 -3.26
CA LEU A 162 -11.09 -12.53 -2.90
C LEU A 162 -10.35 -11.93 -4.09
N TYR A 163 -10.60 -10.66 -4.41
CA TYR A 163 -9.89 -9.92 -5.44
C TYR A 163 -9.39 -8.59 -4.85
N THR A 164 -8.29 -8.05 -5.39
CA THR A 164 -7.77 -6.72 -5.01
C THR A 164 -7.78 -5.79 -6.22
N CYS A 165 -8.14 -4.52 -6.00
CA CYS A 165 -8.13 -3.50 -7.05
C CYS A 165 -7.00 -2.49 -6.84
N GLU A 166 -6.47 -1.91 -7.92
CA GLU A 166 -5.41 -0.90 -7.81
C GLU A 166 -5.93 0.41 -7.20
N THR A 167 -7.14 0.84 -7.57
CA THR A 167 -7.72 2.11 -7.13
C THR A 167 -9.18 1.96 -6.73
N LYS A 168 -9.69 2.90 -5.93
CA LYS A 168 -11.12 2.99 -5.58
C LYS A 168 -12.04 3.02 -6.80
N GLN A 169 -11.63 3.68 -7.89
CA GLN A 169 -12.41 3.74 -9.13
C GLN A 169 -12.53 2.35 -9.78
N LYS A 170 -11.43 1.60 -9.80
CA LYS A 170 -11.42 0.22 -10.33
C LYS A 170 -12.20 -0.72 -9.42
N GLN A 171 -12.13 -0.55 -8.11
CA GLN A 171 -12.97 -1.26 -7.15
C GLN A 171 -14.46 -1.04 -7.46
N TYR A 172 -14.88 0.21 -7.65
CA TYR A 172 -16.25 0.53 -8.02
C TYR A 172 -16.68 -0.13 -9.34
N LYS A 173 -15.80 -0.14 -10.34
CA LYS A 173 -16.06 -0.78 -11.64
C LYS A 173 -16.25 -2.29 -11.51
N PHE A 174 -15.42 -2.95 -10.69
CA PHE A 174 -15.57 -4.37 -10.38
C PHE A 174 -16.91 -4.66 -9.69
N LEU A 175 -17.24 -3.91 -8.64
CA LEU A 175 -18.49 -4.09 -7.88
C LEU A 175 -19.73 -3.82 -8.73
N SER A 176 -19.63 -2.92 -9.71
CA SER A 176 -20.73 -2.60 -10.61
C SER A 176 -21.00 -3.74 -11.60
N ALA A 177 -19.98 -4.45 -12.06
CA ALA A 177 -20.11 -5.50 -13.08
C ALA A 177 -19.24 -6.73 -12.75
N PRO A 178 -19.46 -7.41 -11.61
CA PRO A 178 -18.56 -8.46 -11.14
C PRO A 178 -18.52 -9.67 -12.09
N GLU A 179 -19.64 -9.96 -12.77
CA GLU A 179 -19.75 -11.03 -13.77
C GLU A 179 -18.76 -10.89 -14.93
N VAL A 180 -18.28 -9.68 -15.22
CA VAL A 180 -17.33 -9.41 -16.29
C VAL A 180 -15.88 -9.72 -15.88
N TYR A 181 -15.59 -9.65 -14.58
CA TYR A 181 -14.20 -9.65 -14.07
C TYR A 181 -13.81 -10.90 -13.29
N TRP A 182 -14.76 -11.71 -12.83
CA TRP A 182 -14.47 -12.78 -11.86
C TRP A 182 -13.73 -14.01 -12.42
N ASP A 183 -13.95 -14.38 -13.69
CA ASP A 183 -13.36 -15.60 -14.27
C ASP A 183 -12.15 -15.32 -15.18
N LEU A 184 -11.49 -14.17 -15.00
CA LEU A 184 -10.30 -13.83 -15.78
C LEU A 184 -9.15 -14.80 -15.48
N LYS A 185 -8.49 -15.26 -16.55
CA LYS A 185 -7.32 -16.15 -16.46
C LYS A 185 -6.05 -15.36 -16.73
N LEU A 186 -5.07 -15.52 -15.85
CA LEU A 186 -3.76 -14.92 -16.06
C LEU A 186 -3.01 -15.61 -17.21
N PRO A 187 -2.18 -14.86 -17.95
CA PRO A 187 -1.34 -15.44 -18.99
C PRO A 187 -0.22 -16.27 -18.34
N SER A 188 0.43 -17.13 -19.14
CA SER A 188 1.53 -17.98 -18.63
C SER A 188 2.73 -17.17 -18.13
N LYS A 189 2.98 -16.01 -18.73
CA LYS A 189 3.98 -15.04 -18.30
C LYS A 189 3.33 -13.94 -17.50
N VAL A 190 3.57 -13.92 -16.20
CA VAL A 190 3.18 -12.82 -15.29
C VAL A 190 4.42 -12.12 -14.75
N PRO A 191 4.32 -10.84 -14.37
CA PRO A 191 5.38 -10.17 -13.64
C PRO A 191 5.80 -11.00 -12.43
N PRO A 192 7.11 -11.04 -12.11
CA PRO A 192 7.59 -11.73 -10.92
C PRO A 192 6.86 -11.15 -9.70
N LEU A 193 6.28 -12.04 -8.89
CA LEU A 193 5.66 -11.65 -7.63
C LEU A 193 6.78 -11.07 -6.75
N CYS A 194 6.57 -9.87 -6.22
CA CYS A 194 7.48 -9.26 -5.25
C CYS A 194 7.36 -9.99 -3.90
N GLU A 195 7.80 -11.24 -3.87
CA GLU A 195 8.08 -11.92 -2.61
C GLU A 195 9.41 -11.35 -2.08
N PRO A 196 9.48 -10.99 -0.79
CA PRO A 196 10.74 -10.57 -0.21
C PRO A 196 11.72 -11.73 -0.32
N ILE A 197 12.65 -11.63 -1.27
CA ILE A 197 13.73 -12.59 -1.40
C ILE A 197 14.54 -12.50 -0.11
N PRO A 198 14.62 -13.57 0.70
CA PRO A 198 15.38 -13.49 1.93
C PRO A 198 16.82 -13.14 1.56
N LEU A 199 17.38 -12.11 2.19
CA LEU A 199 18.73 -11.61 1.89
C LEU A 199 19.78 -12.74 1.92
N THR A 200 19.57 -13.74 2.78
CA THR A 200 20.41 -14.95 2.92
C THR A 200 20.36 -15.89 1.72
N SER A 201 19.36 -15.78 0.85
CA SER A 201 19.23 -16.56 -0.39
C SER A 201 19.87 -15.89 -1.61
N LEU A 202 20.32 -14.63 -1.47
CA LEU A 202 20.98 -13.94 -2.56
C LEU A 202 22.42 -14.43 -2.72
N PRO A 203 22.92 -14.58 -3.96
CA PRO A 203 24.35 -14.70 -4.21
C PRO A 203 25.10 -13.54 -3.55
N THR A 204 26.34 -13.75 -3.13
CA THR A 204 27.13 -12.78 -2.36
C THR A 204 27.13 -11.37 -2.96
N LEU A 205 27.11 -11.25 -4.29
CA LEU A 205 27.01 -9.97 -4.99
C LEU A 205 25.64 -9.28 -4.78
N GLY A 206 24.54 -10.02 -4.94
CA GLY A 206 23.18 -9.48 -4.76
C GLY A 206 22.88 -9.10 -3.31
N TYR A 207 23.42 -9.86 -2.34
CA TYR A 207 23.34 -9.50 -0.91
C TYR A 207 24.00 -8.14 -0.64
N LEU A 208 25.23 -7.93 -1.15
CA LEU A 208 25.97 -6.69 -0.95
C LEU A 208 25.31 -5.48 -1.63
N GLU A 209 24.65 -5.68 -2.78
CA GLU A 209 23.91 -4.64 -3.49
C GLU A 209 22.61 -4.25 -2.78
N GLN A 210 21.89 -5.21 -2.19
CA GLN A 210 20.67 -4.90 -1.43
C GLN A 210 20.97 -4.25 -0.08
N VAL A 211 22.05 -4.65 0.58
CA VAL A 211 22.54 -4.01 1.82
C VAL A 211 22.87 -2.52 1.61
N ARG A 212 23.30 -2.14 0.39
CA ARG A 212 23.56 -0.74 -0.01
C ARG A 212 22.29 0.11 -0.10
N ASN A 213 21.16 -0.49 -0.49
CA ASN A 213 19.96 0.22 -0.93
C ASN A 213 18.85 0.30 0.12
N THR A 214 18.99 -0.33 1.28
CA THR A 214 18.02 -0.19 2.39
C THR A 214 18.40 1.01 3.27
N PRO A 215 17.62 2.10 3.26
CA PRO A 215 17.80 3.19 4.20
C PRO A 215 17.12 2.80 5.52
N ASN A 216 17.89 2.25 6.47
CA ASN A 216 17.53 2.11 7.89
C ASN A 216 16.08 1.66 8.23
N SER A 217 15.88 0.35 8.44
CA SER A 217 14.96 -0.10 9.51
C SER A 217 15.15 -1.56 9.97
N GLN A 218 16.06 -2.35 9.38
CA GLN A 218 16.31 -3.74 9.81
C GLN A 218 17.79 -4.16 9.83
N MET A 219 18.72 -3.24 10.11
CA MET A 219 20.13 -3.57 10.35
C MET A 219 20.57 -3.16 11.75
N ASN A 220 20.05 -3.87 12.75
CA ASN A 220 20.78 -4.10 13.99
C ASN A 220 21.44 -5.48 13.90
N CYS A 221 22.50 -5.58 13.12
CA CYS A 221 23.50 -6.62 13.26
C CYS A 221 24.88 -6.04 12.96
N SER A 222 25.44 -5.39 13.99
CA SER A 222 26.84 -5.50 14.39
C SER A 222 27.89 -5.57 13.28
N ILE A 223 28.12 -4.49 12.51
CA ILE A 223 29.43 -4.28 11.87
C ILE A 223 29.84 -2.81 12.06
N SER A 224 30.52 -2.58 13.17
CA SER A 224 31.33 -1.39 13.42
C SER A 224 32.47 -1.29 12.40
N ALA A 225 32.36 -0.39 11.41
CA ALA A 225 33.48 0.31 10.76
C ALA A 225 32.96 1.18 9.60
N HIS A 226 32.53 2.41 9.91
CA HIS A 226 32.32 3.44 8.90
C HIS A 226 33.70 3.82 8.30
N GLY A 227 33.98 3.43 7.05
CA GLY A 227 35.10 3.98 6.28
C GLY A 227 35.80 3.06 5.27
N CYS A 228 35.80 1.73 5.42
CA CYS A 228 36.59 0.82 4.55
C CYS A 228 35.83 0.28 3.31
N GLN A 229 34.62 0.74 3.01
CA GLN A 229 33.80 0.06 1.99
C GLN A 229 34.19 0.41 0.54
N SER A 230 34.57 1.65 0.23
CA SER A 230 34.62 2.13 -1.17
C SER A 230 35.66 1.48 -2.08
N LYS A 231 36.85 1.11 -1.58
CA LYS A 231 37.93 0.52 -2.41
C LYS A 231 37.85 -1.00 -2.51
N LEU A 232 37.31 -1.67 -1.49
CA LEU A 232 37.11 -3.12 -1.49
C LEU A 232 36.19 -3.56 -2.64
N PHE A 233 35.17 -2.74 -2.94
CA PHE A 233 34.24 -2.92 -4.07
C PHE A 233 34.92 -3.00 -5.44
N PHE A 234 36.04 -2.30 -5.67
CA PHE A 234 36.76 -2.34 -6.96
C PHE A 234 37.74 -3.51 -7.05
N PHE A 235 38.30 -3.95 -5.92
CA PHE A 235 39.37 -4.94 -5.94
C PHE A 235 38.84 -6.38 -5.97
N LEU A 236 37.76 -6.68 -5.25
CA LEU A 236 37.23 -8.04 -5.14
C LEU A 236 36.70 -8.63 -6.47
N PRO A 237 35.80 -7.97 -7.23
CA PRO A 237 35.28 -8.54 -8.47
C PRO A 237 36.40 -8.77 -9.48
N THR A 238 37.34 -7.83 -9.57
CA THR A 238 38.44 -7.84 -10.54
C THR A 238 39.54 -8.86 -10.20
N ALA A 239 39.74 -9.16 -8.91
CA ALA A 239 40.71 -10.16 -8.45
C ALA A 239 40.27 -11.62 -8.72
N PHE A 240 38.96 -11.87 -8.77
CA PHE A 240 38.39 -13.22 -8.87
C PHE A 240 37.58 -13.48 -10.16
N ASN A 241 37.51 -12.50 -11.08
CA ASN A 241 36.85 -12.69 -12.37
C ASN A 241 37.62 -13.67 -13.27
N HIS A 242 37.02 -14.82 -13.56
CA HIS A 242 37.60 -15.87 -14.42
C HIS A 242 37.82 -15.41 -15.87
N SER A 243 37.06 -14.41 -16.32
CA SER A 243 37.17 -13.81 -17.67
C SER A 243 38.33 -12.81 -17.80
N SER A 244 38.96 -12.40 -16.70
CA SER A 244 40.13 -11.51 -16.71
C SER A 244 41.43 -12.29 -16.89
N THR A 245 42.44 -11.68 -17.52
CA THR A 245 43.77 -12.30 -17.68
C THR A 245 44.46 -12.53 -16.32
N GLU A 246 45.27 -13.59 -16.23
CA GLU A 246 45.92 -13.99 -14.97
C GLU A 246 46.77 -12.87 -14.35
N HIS A 247 47.49 -12.12 -15.19
CA HIS A 247 48.29 -10.98 -14.77
C HIS A 247 47.43 -9.88 -14.11
N ILE A 248 46.24 -9.58 -14.66
CA ILE A 248 45.31 -8.60 -14.09
C ILE A 248 44.77 -9.11 -12.75
N ARG A 249 44.35 -10.38 -12.66
CA ARG A 249 43.88 -10.98 -11.41
C ARG A 249 44.93 -10.89 -10.30
N GLN A 250 46.18 -11.25 -10.60
CA GLN A 250 47.29 -11.18 -9.63
C GLN A 250 47.58 -9.74 -9.17
N MET A 251 47.52 -8.77 -10.09
CA MET A 251 47.67 -7.36 -9.74
C MET A 251 46.59 -6.90 -8.76
N TYR A 252 45.33 -7.26 -9.01
CA TYR A 252 44.21 -6.87 -8.14
C TYR A 252 44.19 -7.63 -6.80
N LYS A 253 44.64 -8.90 -6.77
CA LYS A 253 44.88 -9.64 -5.51
C LYS A 253 45.93 -8.96 -4.64
N LYS A 254 47.03 -8.47 -5.22
CA LYS A 254 48.05 -7.69 -4.49
C LYS A 254 47.50 -6.37 -3.95
N LYS A 255 46.66 -5.67 -4.73
CA LYS A 255 45.98 -4.44 -4.30
C LYS A 255 44.99 -4.70 -3.16
N LEU A 256 44.28 -5.83 -3.20
CA LEU A 256 43.36 -6.27 -2.15
C LEU A 256 44.10 -6.56 -0.85
N ALA A 257 45.18 -7.35 -0.89
CA ALA A 257 46.00 -7.65 0.29
C ALA A 257 46.58 -6.38 0.94
N SER A 258 47.06 -5.44 0.12
CA SER A 258 47.55 -4.14 0.62
C SER A 258 46.43 -3.31 1.26
N PHE A 259 45.20 -3.40 0.74
CA PHE A 259 44.05 -2.70 1.31
C PHE A 259 43.62 -3.29 2.65
N GLU A 260 43.55 -4.62 2.77
CA GLU A 260 43.25 -5.32 4.02
C GLU A 260 44.27 -4.99 5.11
N GLU A 261 45.56 -5.00 4.76
CA GLU A 261 46.65 -4.61 5.66
C GLU A 261 46.48 -3.16 6.17
N ASN A 262 46.04 -2.25 5.31
CA ASN A 262 45.78 -0.85 5.69
C ASN A 262 44.55 -0.71 6.60
N CYS A 263 43.45 -1.44 6.35
CA CYS A 263 42.27 -1.43 7.22
C CYS A 263 42.57 -2.03 8.60
N ALA A 264 43.54 -2.96 8.69
CA ALA A 264 44.00 -3.52 9.97
C ALA A 264 44.84 -2.54 10.81
N LEU A 265 45.34 -1.42 10.24
CA LEU A 265 46.14 -0.44 10.98
C LEU A 265 45.34 0.26 12.09
N ILE A 266 44.09 0.64 11.83
CA ILE A 266 43.24 1.35 12.81
C ILE A 266 42.98 0.50 14.07
N PRO A 267 42.46 -0.75 13.98
CA PRO A 267 42.27 -1.59 15.16
C PRO A 267 43.60 -1.93 15.83
N TYR A 268 44.68 -2.16 15.06
CA TYR A 268 46.02 -2.38 15.61
C TYR A 268 46.51 -1.20 16.46
N LEU A 269 46.54 0.01 15.88
CA LEU A 269 46.98 1.22 16.57
C LEU A 269 46.05 1.58 17.73
N SER A 270 44.72 1.45 17.54
CA SER A 270 43.74 1.71 18.59
C SER A 270 43.90 0.77 19.79
N SER A 271 44.23 -0.50 19.57
CA SER A 271 44.50 -1.45 20.66
C SER A 271 45.76 -1.12 21.47
N LEU A 272 46.77 -0.53 20.82
CA LEU A 272 48.06 -0.20 21.45
C LEU A 272 48.07 1.18 22.12
N MET A 273 47.26 2.12 21.63
CA MET A 273 47.19 3.51 22.09
C MET A 273 46.07 3.76 23.13
N ARG A 274 45.48 2.71 23.71
CA ARG A 274 44.41 2.85 24.70
C ARG A 274 44.93 3.35 26.04
N ALA A 275 44.46 4.53 26.43
CA ALA A 275 44.38 5.19 27.75
C ALA A 275 45.64 5.34 28.63
N ASP A 276 46.60 4.42 28.60
CA ASP A 276 47.81 4.48 29.43
C ASP A 276 49.04 4.65 28.54
N TYR A 277 49.80 5.73 28.75
CA TYR A 277 51.01 6.01 27.99
C TYR A 277 52.07 4.92 28.23
N LYS A 278 52.50 4.23 27.17
CA LYS A 278 53.57 3.22 27.21
C LYS A 278 54.91 3.83 26.82
N LEU A 279 56.00 3.42 27.47
CA LEU A 279 57.34 3.88 27.09
C LEU A 279 57.74 3.35 25.70
N PRO A 280 58.57 4.08 24.94
CA PRO A 280 59.00 3.67 23.59
C PRO A 280 59.64 2.27 23.52
N SER A 281 60.26 1.81 24.61
CA SER A 281 60.89 0.48 24.72
C SER A 281 59.89 -0.68 24.88
N GLU A 282 58.62 -0.39 25.20
CA GLU A 282 57.56 -1.39 25.43
C GLU A 282 56.63 -1.52 24.21
N LEU A 283 56.83 -0.70 23.18
CA LEU A 283 56.07 -0.76 21.95
C LEU A 283 56.63 -1.84 21.01
N PRO A 284 55.76 -2.52 20.24
CA PRO A 284 56.21 -3.42 19.19
C PRO A 284 57.18 -2.74 18.21
N VAL A 285 58.20 -3.48 17.75
CA VAL A 285 59.25 -2.95 16.84
C VAL A 285 58.68 -2.38 15.53
N ASP A 286 57.53 -2.91 15.09
CA ASP A 286 56.84 -2.49 13.88
C ASP A 286 55.86 -1.31 14.09
N PHE A 287 55.73 -0.80 15.32
CA PHE A 287 54.79 0.26 15.67
C PHE A 287 55.07 1.53 14.89
N ASP A 288 56.31 2.03 14.92
CA ASP A 288 56.69 3.26 14.21
C ASP A 288 56.48 3.16 12.70
N PHE A 289 56.73 1.98 12.14
CA PHE A 289 56.51 1.71 10.72
C PHE A 289 55.01 1.76 10.38
N LYS A 290 54.16 1.06 11.14
CA LYS A 290 52.71 1.04 10.95
C LYS A 290 52.05 2.39 11.23
N MET A 291 52.56 3.15 12.20
CA MET A 291 52.14 4.51 12.49
C MET A 291 52.45 5.46 11.33
N LYS A 292 53.68 5.45 10.82
CA LYS A 292 54.06 6.23 9.63
C LYS A 292 53.23 5.85 8.41
N LYS A 293 52.99 4.54 8.21
CA LYS A 293 52.13 4.03 7.12
C LYS A 293 50.69 4.54 7.26
N PHE A 294 50.12 4.55 8.46
CA PHE A 294 48.79 5.10 8.71
C PHE A 294 48.72 6.61 8.43
N LEU A 295 49.69 7.39 8.93
CA LEU A 295 49.74 8.83 8.69
C LEU A 295 49.87 9.18 7.20
N ALA A 296 50.68 8.42 6.45
CA ALA A 296 50.84 8.60 5.01
C ALA A 296 49.55 8.35 4.20
N LEU A 297 48.58 7.59 4.73
CA LEU A 297 47.28 7.41 4.09
C LEU A 297 46.43 8.70 4.08
N ARG A 298 46.68 9.63 5.02
CA ARG A 298 45.98 10.92 5.11
C ARG A 298 46.39 11.88 3.99
N ASP A 299 47.67 11.86 3.63
CA ASP A 299 48.26 12.84 2.71
C ASP A 299 48.17 12.40 1.22
N SER A 300 47.41 11.33 0.93
CA SER A 300 47.21 10.89 -0.45
C SER A 300 46.40 11.94 -1.25
N PRO A 301 46.87 12.36 -2.44
CA PRO A 301 46.32 13.50 -3.19
C PRO A 301 44.84 13.36 -3.64
N LYS A 302 44.21 12.20 -3.44
CA LYS A 302 42.80 11.96 -3.78
C LYS A 302 41.79 12.41 -2.72
N ALA A 303 42.22 12.74 -1.51
CA ALA A 303 41.32 13.18 -0.43
C ALA A 303 40.87 14.66 -0.54
N LYS A 304 41.47 15.47 -1.44
CA LYS A 304 41.15 16.90 -1.60
C LYS A 304 39.94 17.20 -2.50
N SER A 305 39.25 16.20 -3.05
CA SER A 305 38.16 16.40 -4.03
C SER A 305 36.75 16.17 -3.49
N ALA A 306 36.57 15.90 -2.19
CA ALA A 306 35.25 15.59 -1.62
C ALA A 306 34.58 16.74 -0.85
N ASN A 307 35.14 17.95 -0.87
CA ASN A 307 34.53 19.13 -0.25
C ASN A 307 34.49 20.31 -1.24
N LEU A 308 33.77 20.17 -2.35
CA LEU A 308 33.21 21.28 -3.13
C LEU A 308 32.36 20.71 -4.27
N ALA A 309 31.10 20.37 -3.95
CA ALA A 309 29.91 20.38 -4.82
C ALA A 309 28.71 19.90 -3.99
#